data_AF-A0AAV2P654-F1
#
_entry.id   AF-A0AAV2P654-F1
#
_cell.length_a   1.000
_cell.length_b   1.000
_cell.length_c   1.000
_cell.angle_alpha   90.00
_cell.angle_beta   90.00
_cell.angle_gamma   90.00
#
_symmetry.space_group_name_H-M   'P 1'
#
loop_
_entity.id
_entity.type
_entity.pdbx_description
1 polymer ?
#
loop_
_entity_poly.entity_id
_entity_poly.type
_entity_poly.pdbx_seq_one_letter_code
_entity_poly.pdbx_strand_id
1 'polypeptide(L)'
;MPSDSDSEILSPPSTCFIRNQKPVKRQKIELMESAFSQINTTLNTMAMQICSKRNSTSDNDDPDVLIGKLVTTELRKTPEPRKTILKKKFMEILYGSDNLNF
;
A
#
# COMPACT_ATOMS: atom_id res chain seq x y z
N MET A 1 -6.98 79.12 11.38
CA MET A 1 -7.03 77.66 11.68
C MET A 1 -7.91 77.46 12.89
N PRO A 2 -8.61 76.31 12.98
CA PRO A 2 -9.91 75.99 12.38
C PRO A 2 -11.06 76.42 13.35
N SER A 3 -12.34 76.05 13.25
CA SER A 3 -13.15 75.18 12.37
C SER A 3 -14.45 75.96 11.97
N ASP A 4 -15.47 75.52 11.22
CA ASP A 4 -16.07 74.20 10.86
C ASP A 4 -16.79 73.47 12.04
N SER A 5 -18.06 73.02 11.94
CA SER A 5 -19.08 73.12 10.89
C SER A 5 -20.49 73.03 11.51
N ASP A 6 -21.53 73.19 10.68
CA ASP A 6 -22.94 73.05 11.06
C ASP A 6 -23.30 71.68 11.67
N SER A 7 -24.07 71.71 12.76
CA SER A 7 -24.55 70.53 13.48
C SER A 7 -25.87 69.97 12.89
N GLU A 8 -25.92 69.73 11.57
CA GLU A 8 -26.97 68.89 10.98
C GLU A 8 -26.51 67.43 10.93
N ILE A 9 -26.91 66.68 11.95
CA ILE A 9 -26.74 65.21 11.99
C ILE A 9 -27.79 64.58 11.07
N LEU A 10 -27.59 64.72 9.76
CA LEU A 10 -28.31 63.94 8.76
C LEU A 10 -27.90 62.47 8.94
N SER A 11 -28.86 61.66 9.40
CA SER A 11 -28.65 60.24 9.63
C SER A 11 -28.21 59.55 8.32
N PRO A 12 -27.18 58.70 8.34
CA PRO A 12 -26.70 58.05 7.12
C PRO A 12 -27.81 57.18 6.53
N PRO A 13 -28.00 57.17 5.19
CA PRO A 13 -29.01 56.33 4.57
C PRO A 13 -28.75 54.86 4.90
N SER A 14 -29.81 54.14 5.30
CA SER A 14 -29.76 52.73 5.64
C SER A 14 -29.05 51.94 4.54
N THR A 15 -27.93 51.30 4.88
CA THR A 15 -26.99 50.73 3.92
C THR A 15 -27.66 49.69 3.02
N CYS A 16 -27.73 49.98 1.72
CA CYS A 16 -28.32 49.11 0.69
C CYS A 16 -27.41 47.91 0.33
N PHE A 17 -26.91 47.22 1.35
CA PHE A 17 -26.11 46.00 1.23
C PHE A 17 -26.68 44.93 2.15
N ILE A 18 -27.90 44.47 1.83
CA ILE A 18 -28.32 43.11 2.20
C ILE A 18 -27.43 42.14 1.44
N ARG A 19 -26.23 41.91 1.98
CA ARG A 19 -25.31 40.88 1.53
C ARG A 19 -25.98 39.55 1.82
N ASN A 20 -26.69 39.03 0.82
CA ASN A 20 -27.26 37.68 0.82
C ASN A 20 -26.14 36.65 0.97
N GLN A 21 -25.68 36.43 2.21
CA GLN A 21 -24.84 35.32 2.58
C GLN A 21 -25.68 34.05 2.43
N LYS A 22 -25.72 33.52 1.19
CA LYS A 22 -26.23 32.17 0.95
C LYS A 22 -25.52 31.25 1.94
N PRO A 23 -26.25 30.51 2.81
CA PRO A 23 -25.61 29.59 3.73
C PRO A 23 -24.79 28.61 2.91
N VAL A 24 -23.47 28.60 3.13
CA VAL A 24 -22.57 27.67 2.46
C VAL A 24 -23.04 26.28 2.85
N LYS A 25 -23.62 25.58 1.88
CA LYS A 25 -24.42 24.38 2.10
C LYS A 25 -23.60 23.36 2.88
N ARG A 26 -24.01 23.00 4.10
CA ARG A 26 -23.38 21.93 4.92
C ARG A 26 -23.15 20.65 4.10
N GLN A 27 -24.13 20.33 3.26
CA GLN A 27 -24.12 19.28 2.24
C GLN A 27 -22.87 19.26 1.33
N LYS A 28 -22.23 20.41 1.03
CA LYS A 28 -21.00 20.44 0.23
C LYS A 28 -19.78 19.96 1.03
N ILE A 29 -19.74 20.23 2.33
CA ILE A 29 -18.66 19.79 3.23
C ILE A 29 -18.78 18.27 3.43
N GLU A 30 -19.98 17.80 3.73
CA GLU A 30 -20.35 16.38 3.87
C GLU A 30 -19.98 15.55 2.62
N LEU A 31 -20.23 16.09 1.42
CA LEU A 31 -19.79 15.46 0.15
C LEU A 31 -18.27 15.38 0.00
N MET A 32 -17.51 16.37 0.49
CA MET A 32 -16.05 16.35 0.45
C MET A 32 -15.49 15.35 1.48
N GLU A 33 -16.01 15.32 2.70
CA GLU A 33 -15.64 14.34 3.72
C GLU A 33 -15.93 12.90 3.27
N SER A 34 -17.08 12.67 2.63
CA SER A 34 -17.43 11.39 2.02
C SER A 34 -16.44 10.98 0.92
N ALA A 35 -16.06 11.90 0.03
CA ALA A 35 -15.06 11.65 -1.01
C ALA A 35 -13.67 11.32 -0.43
N PHE A 36 -13.21 12.06 0.60
CA PHE A 36 -11.96 11.75 1.29
C PHE A 36 -12.00 10.39 2.00
N SER A 37 -13.13 10.03 2.61
CA SER A 37 -13.34 8.72 3.23
C SER A 37 -13.25 7.58 2.20
N GLN A 38 -13.86 7.73 1.02
CA GLN A 38 -13.78 6.76 -0.07
C GLN A 38 -12.36 6.62 -0.61
N ILE A 39 -11.64 7.74 -0.82
CA ILE A 39 -10.23 7.73 -1.23
C ILE A 39 -9.38 6.99 -0.20
N ASN A 40 -9.52 7.32 1.08
CA ASN A 40 -8.74 6.71 2.16
C ASN A 40 -9.03 5.20 2.28
N THR A 41 -10.29 4.78 2.16
CA THR A 41 -10.70 3.36 2.14
C THR A 41 -10.09 2.61 0.95
N THR A 42 -10.09 3.23 -0.23
CA THR A 42 -9.50 2.66 -1.45
C THR A 42 -7.98 2.50 -1.30
N LEU A 43 -7.28 3.53 -0.83
CA LEU A 43 -5.84 3.50 -0.60
C LEU A 43 -5.44 2.44 0.44
N ASN A 44 -6.17 2.35 1.55
CA ASN A 44 -5.94 1.31 2.57
C ASN A 44 -6.16 -0.10 2.00
N THR A 45 -7.20 -0.30 1.18
CA THR A 45 -7.46 -1.59 0.53
C THR A 45 -6.33 -1.98 -0.43
N MET A 46 -5.84 -1.05 -1.24
CA MET A 46 -4.70 -1.28 -2.13
C MET A 46 -3.41 -1.56 -1.35
N ALA A 47 -3.14 -0.81 -0.28
CA ALA A 47 -1.99 -1.03 0.59
C ALA A 47 -2.04 -2.42 1.25
N MET A 48 -3.20 -2.84 1.78
CA MET A 48 -3.40 -4.19 2.33
C MET A 48 -3.13 -5.28 1.29
N GLN A 49 -3.61 -5.14 0.05
CA GLN A 49 -3.36 -6.11 -1.02
C GLN A 49 -1.87 -6.21 -1.38
N ILE A 50 -1.17 -5.08 -1.48
CA ILE A 50 0.27 -5.03 -1.81
C ILE A 50 1.10 -5.63 -0.68
N CYS A 51 0.82 -5.28 0.59
CA CYS A 51 1.55 -5.80 1.74
C CYS A 51 1.28 -7.30 1.97
N SER A 52 0.02 -7.74 1.84
CA SER A 52 -0.32 -9.17 1.98
C SER A 52 0.35 -10.04 0.92
N LYS A 53 0.47 -9.53 -0.32
CA LYS A 53 1.13 -10.24 -1.43
C LYS A 53 2.63 -10.44 -1.23
N ARG A 54 3.32 -9.56 -0.46
CA ARG A 54 4.72 -9.78 -0.07
C ARG A 54 4.88 -10.87 0.99
N ASN A 55 3.94 -10.98 1.93
CA ASN A 55 4.04 -12.00 2.98
C ASN A 55 3.79 -13.41 2.44
N SER A 56 2.98 -13.57 1.37
CA SER A 56 2.77 -14.86 0.70
C SER A 56 3.97 -15.38 -0.11
N THR A 57 5.02 -14.59 -0.29
CA THR A 57 6.27 -15.04 -0.95
C THR A 57 7.34 -15.54 0.03
N SER A 58 7.11 -15.44 1.34
CA SER A 58 8.06 -15.82 2.41
C SER A 58 8.58 -17.26 2.30
N ASP A 59 7.78 -18.19 1.75
CA ASP A 59 8.18 -19.58 1.50
C ASP A 59 9.26 -19.73 0.39
N ASN A 60 9.74 -18.63 -0.20
CA ASN A 60 10.84 -18.62 -1.17
C ASN A 60 12.08 -17.88 -0.67
N ASP A 61 12.07 -17.32 0.54
CA ASP A 61 13.24 -16.61 1.10
C ASP A 61 14.17 -17.57 1.87
N ASP A 62 13.71 -18.79 2.19
CA ASP A 62 14.52 -19.86 2.76
C ASP A 62 15.32 -20.59 1.65
N PRO A 63 16.68 -20.57 1.70
CA PRO A 63 17.52 -21.26 0.71
C PRO A 63 17.31 -22.78 0.68
N ASP A 64 16.99 -23.40 1.81
CA ASP A 64 16.76 -24.86 1.90
C ASP A 64 15.44 -25.25 1.22
N VAL A 65 14.42 -24.37 1.31
CA VAL A 65 13.17 -24.55 0.56
C VAL A 65 13.38 -24.32 -0.95
N LEU A 66 14.21 -23.36 -1.34
CA LEU A 66 14.57 -23.12 -2.74
C LEU A 66 15.32 -24.31 -3.36
N ILE A 67 16.36 -24.83 -2.69
CA ILE A 67 17.10 -26.00 -3.20
C ILE A 67 16.21 -27.25 -3.24
N GLY A 68 15.35 -27.45 -2.23
CA GLY A 68 14.36 -28.53 -2.22
C GLY A 68 13.38 -28.47 -3.40
N LYS A 69 12.88 -27.28 -3.74
CA LYS A 69 12.02 -27.03 -4.92
C LYS A 69 12.76 -27.32 -6.23
N LEU A 70 14.02 -26.89 -6.35
CA LEU A 70 14.86 -27.12 -7.53
C LEU A 70 15.13 -28.62 -7.76
N VAL A 71 15.64 -29.31 -6.73
CA VAL A 71 15.94 -30.75 -6.74
C VAL A 71 14.68 -31.57 -7.07
N THR A 72 13.56 -31.26 -6.42
CA THR A 72 12.27 -31.93 -6.68
C THR A 72 11.79 -31.73 -8.12
N THR A 73 11.98 -30.53 -8.68
CA THR A 73 11.59 -30.22 -10.06
C THR A 73 12.43 -31.01 -11.07
N GLU A 74 13.75 -31.07 -10.86
CA GLU A 74 14.67 -31.78 -11.75
C GLU A 74 14.45 -33.31 -11.68
N LEU A 75 14.27 -33.86 -10.47
CA LEU A 75 13.89 -35.26 -10.27
C LEU A 75 12.51 -35.61 -10.84
N ARG A 76 11.61 -34.64 -11.01
CA ARG A 76 10.30 -34.88 -11.67
C ARG A 76 10.44 -34.95 -13.18
N LYS A 77 11.27 -34.08 -13.78
CA LYS A 77 11.52 -34.03 -15.23
C LYS A 77 12.41 -35.17 -15.73
N THR A 78 13.35 -35.62 -14.91
CA THR A 78 14.32 -36.66 -15.29
C THR A 78 13.62 -38.02 -15.47
N PRO A 79 13.76 -38.70 -16.62
CA PRO A 79 13.26 -40.07 -16.81
C PRO A 79 14.21 -41.11 -16.17
N GLU A 80 13.70 -42.33 -15.95
CA GLU A 80 14.56 -43.45 -15.56
C GLU A 80 15.41 -43.94 -16.75
N PRO A 81 16.60 -44.54 -16.51
CA PRO A 81 17.24 -44.79 -15.21
C PRO A 81 18.02 -43.58 -14.64
N ARG A 82 18.05 -42.46 -15.37
CA ARG A 82 18.87 -41.28 -15.00
C ARG A 82 18.43 -40.68 -13.67
N LYS A 83 17.13 -40.71 -13.38
CA LYS A 83 16.55 -40.23 -12.12
C LYS A 83 17.05 -41.00 -10.90
N THR A 84 17.20 -42.32 -11.00
CA THR A 84 17.82 -43.13 -9.93
C THR A 84 19.27 -42.72 -9.66
N ILE A 85 20.08 -42.50 -10.72
CA ILE A 85 21.47 -42.02 -10.59
C ILE A 85 21.50 -40.62 -9.95
N LEU A 86 20.61 -39.72 -10.38
CA LEU A 86 20.53 -38.35 -9.88
C LEU A 86 20.15 -38.30 -8.39
N LYS A 87 19.20 -39.13 -7.94
CA LYS A 87 18.89 -39.30 -6.51
C LYS A 87 20.12 -39.74 -5.71
N LYS A 88 20.86 -40.74 -6.19
CA LYS A 88 22.07 -41.25 -5.51
C LYS A 88 23.09 -40.13 -5.31
N LYS A 89 23.37 -39.35 -6.36
CA LYS A 89 24.28 -38.19 -6.29
C LYS A 89 23.81 -37.10 -5.32
N PHE A 90 22.51 -36.79 -5.27
CA PHE A 90 22.01 -35.83 -4.29
C PHE A 90 22.17 -36.33 -2.85
N MET A 91 21.90 -37.62 -2.58
CA MET A 91 22.13 -38.20 -1.25
C MET A 91 23.63 -38.21 -0.89
N GLU A 92 24.52 -38.49 -1.84
CA GLU A 92 25.98 -38.40 -1.64
C GLU A 92 26.44 -36.98 -1.31
N ILE A 93 25.85 -35.95 -1.91
CA ILE A 93 26.18 -34.55 -1.61
C ILE A 93 25.63 -34.12 -0.24
N LEU A 94 24.41 -34.52 0.10
CA LEU A 94 23.74 -34.11 1.35
C LEU A 94 24.22 -34.88 2.59
N TYR A 95 24.67 -36.13 2.42
CA TYR A 95 24.97 -37.05 3.53
C TYR A 95 26.32 -37.78 3.40
N GLY A 96 27.11 -37.54 2.36
CA GLY A 96 28.41 -38.21 2.13
C GLY A 96 29.56 -37.71 3.00
N SER A 97 29.26 -37.23 4.21
CA SER A 97 30.22 -36.66 5.17
C SER A 97 31.05 -37.72 5.89
N ASP A 98 31.81 -38.52 5.13
CA ASP A 98 32.81 -39.48 5.65
C ASP A 98 34.18 -39.39 4.95
N ASN A 99 34.38 -38.48 3.98
CA ASN A 99 35.65 -38.33 3.23
C ASN A 99 36.13 -36.88 3.08
N LEU A 100 35.98 -36.06 4.12
CA LEU A 100 36.73 -34.80 4.27
C LEU A 100 37.79 -34.95 5.38
N ASN A 101 38.82 -35.74 5.06
CA ASN A 101 40.08 -35.79 5.81
C ASN A 101 41.19 -35.22 4.92
N PHE A 102 41.61 -33.99 5.22
CA PHE A 102 42.76 -33.25 4.69
C PHE A 102 42.80 -32.99 3.16
#